data_AF-A0A6L6EF35-F1
#
_entry.id   AF-A0A6L6EF35-F1
#
_cell.length_a   1.000
_cell.length_b   1.000
_cell.length_c   1.000
_cell.angle_alpha   90.00
_cell.angle_beta   90.00
_cell.angle_gamma   90.00
#
_symmetry.space_group_name_H-M   'P 1'
#
loop_
_entity.id
_entity.type
_entity.pdbx_description
1 polymer ?
#
loop_
_entity_poly.entity_id
_entity_poly.type
_entity_poly.pdbx_seq_one_letter_code
_entity_poly.pdbx_strand_id
1 'polypeptide(L)'
;MSTTEVSRPAANAATPARRAPADRTVPERSVEFAHLDLAGLRAYRKNLDAEEHRVSYWRRLIQARLDLLRTNSDGLSQFDHLQGAFAEDRPARGRTALLTVLPDNDIPPIPDLQSLWNQAVDINNAAACHELAQELSFAEFQLSTYRQALHRRLARATDELIARYHEDPLQCLVALPLKAGAA
;
A
#
# COMPACT_ATOMS: atom_id res chain seq x y z
N MET A 1 12.32 -17.39 -66.31
CA MET A 1 12.09 -17.58 -64.86
C MET A 1 12.10 -16.20 -64.24
N SER A 2 10.92 -15.62 -64.04
CA SER A 2 10.73 -14.21 -63.68
C SER A 2 10.68 -14.06 -62.17
N THR A 3 11.58 -13.27 -61.60
CA THR A 3 11.65 -12.99 -60.16
C THR A 3 10.66 -11.88 -59.81
N THR A 4 9.64 -12.21 -59.03
CA THR A 4 8.67 -11.27 -58.47
C THR A 4 9.31 -10.47 -57.35
N GLU A 5 9.42 -9.15 -57.54
CA GLU A 5 9.88 -8.20 -56.52
C GLU A 5 8.69 -7.80 -55.63
N VAL A 6 8.76 -8.12 -54.33
CA VAL A 6 7.70 -7.80 -53.36
C VAL A 6 7.89 -6.37 -52.85
N SER A 7 7.01 -5.46 -53.29
CA SER A 7 6.89 -4.09 -52.77
C SER A 7 6.45 -4.09 -51.30
N ARG A 8 7.24 -3.44 -50.44
CA ARG A 8 6.91 -3.18 -49.02
C ARG A 8 6.11 -1.87 -48.92
N PRO A 9 4.93 -1.85 -48.27
CA PRO A 9 4.15 -0.63 -48.14
C PRO A 9 4.79 0.34 -47.13
N ALA A 10 4.73 1.63 -47.45
CA ALA A 10 5.21 2.73 -46.62
C ALA A 10 4.39 2.83 -45.32
N ALA A 11 5.07 2.71 -44.19
CA ALA A 11 4.48 2.95 -42.87
C ALA A 11 4.42 4.46 -42.61
N ASN A 12 3.25 5.06 -42.84
CA ASN A 12 2.90 6.38 -42.32
C ASN A 12 1.85 6.19 -41.22
N ALA A 13 2.29 6.26 -39.97
CA ALA A 13 1.45 6.58 -38.84
C ALA A 13 2.28 7.42 -37.87
N ALA A 14 1.89 8.68 -37.74
CA ALA A 14 2.55 9.66 -36.89
C ALA A 14 2.63 9.17 -35.44
N THR A 15 3.86 8.91 -34.98
CA THR A 15 4.15 8.68 -33.56
C THR A 15 3.82 9.96 -32.79
N PRO A 16 2.93 9.94 -31.78
CA PRO A 16 2.71 11.11 -30.95
C PRO A 16 4.03 11.47 -30.26
N ALA A 17 4.45 12.73 -30.41
CA ALA A 17 5.69 13.25 -29.85
C ALA A 17 5.77 12.91 -28.35
N ARG A 18 6.80 12.14 -27.99
CA ARG A 18 7.12 11.81 -26.60
C ARG A 18 7.30 13.13 -25.84
N ARG A 19 6.38 13.44 -24.92
CA ARG A 19 6.52 14.59 -24.01
C ARG A 19 7.94 14.57 -23.43
N ALA A 20 8.68 15.66 -23.64
CA ALA A 20 9.99 15.85 -23.04
C ALA A 20 9.86 15.64 -21.52
N PRO A 21 10.77 14.87 -20.89
CA PRO A 21 10.72 14.68 -19.45
C PRO A 21 10.85 16.06 -18.81
N ALA A 22 9.88 16.43 -17.98
CA ALA A 22 10.01 17.59 -17.11
C ALA A 22 11.33 17.45 -16.35
N ASP A 23 12.08 18.54 -16.28
CA ASP A 23 13.36 18.65 -15.60
C ASP A 23 13.25 17.99 -14.22
N ARG A 24 13.83 16.80 -14.09
CA ARG A 24 13.78 15.99 -12.87
C ARG A 24 14.84 16.57 -11.95
N THR A 25 14.47 17.62 -11.22
CA THR A 25 15.31 18.15 -10.15
C THR A 25 15.63 17.02 -9.18
N VAL A 26 16.92 16.84 -8.89
CA VAL A 26 17.37 15.88 -7.89
C VAL A 26 16.87 16.37 -6.53
N PRO A 27 16.20 15.53 -5.73
CA PRO A 27 15.74 15.93 -4.41
C PRO A 27 16.91 16.30 -3.49
N GLU A 28 16.72 17.33 -2.67
CA GLU A 28 17.69 17.77 -1.67
C GLU A 28 17.55 16.99 -0.36
N ARG A 29 18.60 17.01 0.47
CA ARG A 29 18.61 16.38 1.79
C ARG A 29 17.59 17.00 2.72
N SER A 30 16.82 16.16 3.41
CA SER A 30 15.88 16.59 4.43
C SER A 30 16.48 16.47 5.84
N VAL A 31 16.33 17.53 6.63
CA VAL A 31 16.69 17.54 8.06
C VAL A 31 15.89 16.52 8.85
N GLU A 32 14.67 16.18 8.40
CA GLU A 32 13.78 15.18 9.03
C GLU A 32 14.48 13.82 9.19
N PHE A 33 15.29 13.41 8.22
CA PHE A 33 15.96 12.10 8.21
C PHE A 33 17.44 12.16 8.60
N ALA A 34 17.95 13.33 9.02
CA ALA A 34 19.36 13.51 9.36
C ALA A 34 19.83 12.59 10.50
N HIS A 35 18.92 12.21 11.39
CA HIS A 35 19.17 11.31 12.51
C HIS A 35 19.26 9.82 12.11
N LEU A 36 18.83 9.44 10.90
CA LEU A 36 18.90 8.08 10.40
C LEU A 36 20.13 7.91 9.51
N ASP A 37 20.89 6.84 9.73
CA ASP A 37 21.90 6.39 8.78
C ASP A 37 21.24 5.74 7.54
N LEU A 38 22.03 5.42 6.51
CA LEU A 38 21.48 4.87 5.26
C LEU A 38 20.78 3.52 5.46
N ALA A 39 21.35 2.65 6.30
CA ALA A 39 20.75 1.35 6.63
C ALA A 39 19.44 1.53 7.41
N GLY A 40 19.43 2.42 8.40
CA GLY A 40 18.25 2.81 9.17
C GLY A 40 17.15 3.42 8.29
N LEU A 41 17.49 4.25 7.30
CA LEU A 41 16.53 4.81 6.35
C LEU A 41 15.90 3.72 5.45
N ARG A 42 16.69 2.75 4.99
CA ARG A 42 16.17 1.57 4.24
C ARG A 42 15.23 0.73 5.11
N ALA A 43 15.61 0.49 6.37
CA ALA A 43 14.78 -0.25 7.32
C ALA A 43 13.48 0.52 7.64
N TYR A 44 13.56 1.83 7.84
CA TYR A 44 12.41 2.71 8.05
C TYR A 44 11.44 2.65 6.88
N ARG A 45 11.94 2.79 5.63
CA ARG A 45 11.10 2.67 4.43
C ARG A 45 10.45 1.29 4.32
N LYS A 46 11.17 0.21 4.62
CA LYS A 46 10.62 -1.16 4.63
C LYS A 46 9.51 -1.33 5.66
N ASN A 47 9.65 -0.73 6.85
CA ASN A 47 8.63 -0.78 7.88
C ASN A 47 7.37 -0.01 7.48
N LEU A 48 7.53 1.18 6.89
CA LEU A 48 6.42 1.96 6.32
C LEU A 48 5.67 1.19 5.22
N ASP A 49 6.40 0.47 4.37
CA ASP A 49 5.82 -0.35 3.30
C ASP A 49 5.04 -1.55 3.86
N ALA A 50 5.56 -2.22 4.89
CA ALA A 50 4.84 -3.29 5.58
C ALA A 50 3.56 -2.78 6.28
N GLU A 51 3.59 -1.56 6.81
CA GLU A 51 2.43 -0.91 7.41
C GLU A 51 1.39 -0.51 6.36
N GLU A 52 1.80 0.08 5.24
CA GLU A 52 0.91 0.39 4.12
C GLU A 52 0.18 -0.87 3.63
N HIS A 53 0.90 -1.99 3.44
CA HIS A 53 0.29 -3.25 3.03
C HIS A 53 -0.79 -3.72 4.02
N ARG A 54 -0.53 -3.60 5.33
CA ARG A 54 -1.51 -3.95 6.38
C ARG A 54 -2.74 -3.06 6.32
N VAL A 55 -2.57 -1.76 6.13
CA VAL A 55 -3.68 -0.79 6.04
C VAL A 55 -4.51 -1.04 4.77
N SER A 56 -3.84 -1.26 3.64
CA SER A 56 -4.48 -1.59 2.37
C SER A 56 -5.26 -2.92 2.46
N TYR A 57 -4.74 -3.92 3.18
CA TYR A 57 -5.47 -5.16 3.46
C TYR A 57 -6.76 -4.89 4.23
N TRP A 58 -6.68 -4.20 5.38
CA TRP A 58 -7.85 -3.89 6.20
C TRP A 58 -8.88 -3.03 5.47
N ARG A 59 -8.43 -2.06 4.67
CA ARG A 59 -9.31 -1.21 3.88
C ARG A 59 -10.13 -2.05 2.90
N ARG A 60 -9.49 -2.96 2.16
CA ARG A 60 -10.19 -3.86 1.22
C ARG A 60 -11.19 -4.75 1.96
N LEU A 61 -10.82 -5.23 3.14
CA LEU A 61 -11.67 -6.08 3.95
C LEU A 61 -12.93 -5.35 4.43
N ILE A 62 -12.79 -4.11 4.92
CA ILE A 62 -13.92 -3.25 5.32
C ILE A 62 -14.78 -2.86 4.12
N GLN A 63 -14.17 -2.52 2.97
CA GLN A 63 -14.90 -2.22 1.73
C GLN A 63 -15.76 -3.41 1.29
N ALA A 64 -15.20 -4.63 1.30
CA ALA A 64 -15.95 -5.83 0.96
C ALA A 64 -17.18 -6.02 1.88
N ARG A 65 -17.03 -5.77 3.19
CA ARG A 65 -18.15 -5.86 4.13
C ARG A 65 -19.20 -4.77 3.90
N LEU A 66 -18.78 -3.54 3.60
CA LEU A 66 -19.68 -2.45 3.22
C LEU A 66 -20.48 -2.77 1.96
N ASP A 67 -19.81 -3.33 0.95
CA ASP A 67 -20.45 -3.69 -0.30
C ASP A 67 -21.51 -4.78 -0.08
N LEU A 68 -21.26 -5.73 0.82
CA LEU A 68 -22.25 -6.76 1.19
C LEU A 68 -23.45 -6.18 1.94
N LEU A 69 -23.23 -5.28 2.91
CA LEU A 69 -24.33 -4.59 3.61
C LEU A 69 -25.20 -3.77 2.65
N ARG A 70 -24.59 -3.13 1.64
CA ARG A 70 -25.29 -2.35 0.62
C ARG A 70 -26.08 -3.21 -0.37
N THR A 71 -25.61 -4.41 -0.66
CA THR A 71 -26.26 -5.32 -1.63
C THR A 71 -27.47 -6.06 -1.05
N ASN A 72 -27.74 -5.88 0.25
CA ASN A 72 -28.99 -6.22 0.96
C ASN A 72 -29.60 -7.58 0.55
N SER A 73 -28.80 -8.65 0.63
CA SER A 73 -29.18 -10.01 0.22
C SER A 73 -28.30 -11.06 0.91
N ASP A 74 -28.72 -12.34 0.83
CA ASP A 74 -28.17 -13.60 1.39
C ASP A 74 -26.64 -13.73 1.55
N GLY A 75 -25.84 -12.85 0.93
CA GLY A 75 -24.40 -12.77 1.06
C GLY A 75 -23.87 -12.39 2.45
N LEU A 76 -24.65 -11.74 3.33
CA LEU A 76 -24.21 -11.47 4.71
C LEU A 76 -24.10 -12.75 5.54
N SER A 77 -25.08 -13.65 5.43
CA SER A 77 -25.03 -14.97 6.07
C SER A 77 -23.86 -15.81 5.54
N GLN A 78 -23.63 -15.76 4.22
CA GLN A 78 -22.47 -16.41 3.60
C GLN A 78 -21.14 -15.77 4.05
N PHE A 79 -21.14 -14.47 4.34
CA PHE A 79 -19.95 -13.74 4.80
C PHE A 79 -19.61 -14.00 6.25
N ASP A 80 -20.58 -14.18 7.14
CA ASP A 80 -20.31 -14.61 8.52
C ASP A 80 -19.61 -15.97 8.54
N HIS A 81 -19.97 -16.88 7.63
CA HIS A 81 -19.24 -18.14 7.42
C HIS A 81 -17.81 -17.92 6.87
N LEU A 82 -17.62 -16.99 5.94
CA LEU A 82 -16.28 -16.64 5.44
C LEU A 82 -15.43 -15.97 6.54
N GLN A 83 -16.03 -15.14 7.37
CA GLN A 83 -15.37 -14.49 8.50
C GLN A 83 -14.83 -15.52 9.50
N GLY A 84 -15.60 -16.58 9.78
CA GLY A 84 -15.13 -17.73 10.56
C GLY A 84 -13.91 -18.40 9.93
N ALA A 85 -13.95 -18.71 8.63
CA ALA A 85 -12.84 -19.32 7.91
C ALA A 85 -11.58 -18.43 7.88
N PHE A 86 -11.72 -17.12 7.67
CA PHE A 86 -10.60 -16.16 7.71
C PHE A 86 -10.05 -15.91 9.12
N ALA A 87 -10.87 -16.13 10.17
CA ALA A 87 -10.42 -16.07 11.55
C ALA A 87 -9.64 -17.33 11.95
N GLU A 88 -10.02 -18.51 11.43
CA GLU A 88 -9.36 -19.79 11.67
C GLU A 88 -8.05 -19.96 10.90
N ASP A 89 -7.97 -19.46 9.65
CA ASP A 89 -6.75 -19.53 8.82
C ASP A 89 -5.71 -18.46 9.19
N ARG A 90 -5.84 -17.82 10.36
CA ARG A 90 -4.87 -16.85 10.86
C ARG A 90 -3.75 -17.61 11.58
N PRO A 91 -2.54 -17.76 11.00
CA PRO A 91 -1.41 -18.29 11.73
C PRO A 91 -1.19 -17.42 12.97
N ALA A 92 -1.16 -18.10 14.12
CA ALA A 92 -1.14 -17.58 15.48
C ALA A 92 -0.41 -16.23 15.63
N ARG A 93 -1.15 -15.23 16.16
CA ARG A 93 -0.77 -14.45 17.35
C ARG A 93 0.70 -13.98 17.49
N GLY A 94 1.36 -13.59 16.40
CA GLY A 94 2.81 -13.37 16.40
C GLY A 94 3.32 -11.97 16.05
N ARG A 95 2.50 -11.00 15.65
CA ARG A 95 3.00 -9.66 15.23
C ARG A 95 2.18 -8.46 15.70
N THR A 96 1.62 -8.54 16.91
CA THR A 96 1.16 -7.37 17.68
C THR A 96 2.35 -6.61 18.30
N ALA A 97 3.38 -6.36 17.51
CA ALA A 97 4.57 -5.61 17.93
C ALA A 97 5.29 -5.08 16.69
N LEU A 98 5.00 -3.82 16.37
CA LEU A 98 5.97 -2.74 16.09
C LEU A 98 5.14 -1.48 15.87
N LEU A 99 4.53 -1.04 16.97
CA LEU A 99 3.93 0.28 17.13
C LEU A 99 5.08 1.23 17.52
N THR A 100 5.98 1.46 16.57
CA THR A 100 7.06 2.46 16.67
C THR A 100 7.58 2.79 15.27
N VAL A 101 6.67 3.05 14.33
CA VAL A 101 6.97 4.08 13.35
C VAL A 101 6.94 5.38 14.13
N LEU A 102 8.04 6.12 14.11
CA LEU A 102 8.25 7.36 14.85
C LEU A 102 6.95 8.18 14.86
N PRO A 103 6.34 8.45 16.03
CA PRO A 103 5.10 9.20 16.13
C PRO A 103 5.40 10.65 15.79
N ASP A 104 5.44 10.94 14.50
CA ASP A 104 5.30 12.29 13.99
C ASP A 104 3.79 12.59 13.97
N ASN A 105 3.40 13.76 14.49
CA ASN A 105 2.04 14.14 14.94
C ASN A 105 0.95 14.15 13.83
N ASP A 106 1.33 13.82 12.59
CA ASP A 106 0.49 13.86 11.39
C ASP A 106 -0.30 12.58 11.10
N ILE A 107 -0.20 11.56 11.94
CA ILE A 107 -0.91 10.28 11.76
C ILE A 107 -2.18 10.23 12.61
N PRO A 108 -3.38 10.07 12.02
CA PRO A 108 -4.59 9.81 12.79
C PRO A 108 -4.50 8.44 13.48
N PRO A 109 -5.07 8.28 14.69
CA PRO A 109 -5.13 6.98 15.35
C PRO A 109 -5.92 5.99 14.49
N ILE A 110 -5.43 4.76 14.38
CA ILE A 110 -6.12 3.68 13.67
C ILE A 110 -7.28 3.20 14.57
N PRO A 111 -8.51 3.02 14.04
CA PRO A 111 -9.62 2.51 14.83
C PRO A 111 -9.36 1.04 15.23
N ASP A 112 -10.10 0.51 16.20
CA ASP A 112 -10.02 -0.92 16.53
C ASP A 112 -10.72 -1.77 15.46
N LEU A 113 -9.99 -2.00 14.36
CA LEU A 113 -10.45 -2.72 13.18
C LEU A 113 -10.86 -4.16 13.50
N GLN A 114 -10.22 -4.78 14.49
CA GLN A 114 -10.47 -6.17 14.84
C GLN A 114 -11.81 -6.32 15.56
N SER A 115 -12.11 -5.41 16.49
CA SER A 115 -13.39 -5.40 17.19
C SER A 115 -14.53 -5.02 16.24
N LEU A 116 -14.34 -3.99 15.41
CA LEU A 116 -15.32 -3.58 14.39
C LEU A 116 -15.60 -4.71 13.39
N TRP A 117 -14.55 -5.44 12.98
CA TRP A 117 -14.70 -6.60 12.10
C TRP A 117 -15.50 -7.72 12.78
N ASN A 118 -15.22 -8.05 14.04
CA ASN A 118 -15.84 -9.16 14.77
C ASN A 118 -17.27 -8.89 15.27
N GLN A 119 -17.79 -7.68 15.08
CA GLN A 119 -19.14 -7.31 15.49
C GLN A 119 -20.19 -8.08 14.69
N ALA A 120 -20.90 -9.01 15.33
CA ALA A 120 -22.04 -9.69 14.72
C ALA A 120 -23.22 -8.72 14.57
N VAL A 121 -23.94 -8.80 13.45
CA VAL A 121 -25.12 -7.95 13.18
C VAL A 121 -26.29 -8.82 12.77
N ASP A 122 -27.46 -8.54 13.35
CA ASP A 122 -28.71 -9.14 12.91
C ASP A 122 -29.11 -8.55 11.55
N ILE A 123 -28.97 -9.35 10.51
CA ILE A 123 -29.23 -9.00 9.11
C ILE A 123 -30.71 -8.61 8.90
N ASN A 124 -31.61 -9.10 9.74
CA ASN A 124 -33.05 -8.78 9.64
C ASN A 124 -33.38 -7.41 10.23
N ASN A 125 -32.46 -6.81 10.99
CA ASN A 125 -32.63 -5.49 11.56
C ASN A 125 -31.97 -4.43 10.66
N ALA A 126 -32.78 -3.84 9.78
CA ALA A 126 -32.33 -2.80 8.85
C ALA A 126 -31.67 -1.59 9.54
N ALA A 127 -32.10 -1.24 10.76
CA ALA A 127 -31.48 -0.15 11.52
C ALA A 127 -30.06 -0.52 11.99
N ALA A 128 -29.88 -1.74 12.51
CA ALA A 128 -28.56 -2.23 12.94
C ALA A 128 -27.59 -2.39 11.75
N CYS A 129 -28.08 -2.87 10.60
CA CYS A 129 -27.29 -2.92 9.36
C CYS A 129 -26.84 -1.53 8.90
N HIS A 130 -27.73 -0.53 9.00
CA HIS A 130 -27.40 0.85 8.63
C HIS A 130 -26.38 1.48 9.60
N GLU A 131 -26.54 1.28 10.91
CA GLU A 131 -25.57 1.74 11.92
C GLU A 131 -24.18 1.14 11.68
N LEU A 132 -24.08 -0.18 11.49
CA LEU A 132 -22.81 -0.84 11.18
C LEU A 132 -22.20 -0.30 9.86
N ALA A 133 -23.03 -0.07 8.84
CA ALA A 133 -22.55 0.50 7.58
C ALA A 133 -21.98 1.90 7.76
N GLN A 134 -22.54 2.72 8.65
CA GLN A 134 -21.99 4.03 8.99
C GLN A 134 -20.64 3.92 9.71
N GLU A 135 -20.53 3.03 10.70
CA GLU A 135 -19.29 2.78 11.44
C GLU A 135 -18.17 2.27 10.53
N LEU A 136 -18.46 1.28 9.68
CA LEU A 136 -17.53 0.75 8.69
C LEU A 136 -17.10 1.82 7.67
N SER A 137 -18.03 2.69 7.24
CA SER A 137 -17.70 3.80 6.33
C SER A 137 -16.76 4.81 6.98
N PHE A 138 -16.97 5.11 8.27
CA PHE A 138 -16.08 5.98 9.02
C PHE A 138 -14.70 5.36 9.21
N ALA A 139 -14.62 4.05 9.51
CA ALA A 139 -13.35 3.34 9.60
C ALA A 139 -12.61 3.28 8.26
N GLU A 140 -13.32 3.06 7.14
CA GLU A 140 -12.73 3.10 5.79
C GLU A 140 -12.11 4.46 5.49
N PHE A 141 -12.81 5.54 5.85
CA PHE A 141 -12.32 6.90 5.69
C PHE A 141 -11.02 7.12 6.48
N GLN A 142 -10.99 6.72 7.76
CA GLN A 142 -9.79 6.83 8.59
C GLN A 142 -8.61 6.04 8.00
N LEU A 143 -8.84 4.81 7.54
CA LEU A 143 -7.81 4.00 6.88
C LEU A 143 -7.30 4.65 5.59
N SER A 144 -8.19 5.26 4.81
CA SER A 144 -7.82 5.98 3.60
C SER A 144 -6.94 7.19 3.91
N THR A 145 -7.31 8.00 4.90
CA THR A 145 -6.51 9.15 5.37
C THR A 145 -5.15 8.70 5.89
N TYR A 146 -5.14 7.63 6.70
CA TYR A 146 -3.91 7.06 7.23
C TYR A 146 -2.99 6.54 6.12
N ARG A 147 -3.52 5.82 5.13
CA ARG A 147 -2.77 5.36 3.95
C ARG A 147 -2.17 6.52 3.15
N GLN A 148 -2.91 7.61 2.98
CA GLN A 148 -2.37 8.81 2.32
C GLN A 148 -1.21 9.43 3.11
N ALA A 149 -1.28 9.44 4.44
CA ALA A 149 -0.16 9.89 5.28
C ALA A 149 1.07 8.97 5.12
N LEU A 150 0.88 7.64 5.10
CA LEU A 150 1.95 6.67 4.86
C LEU A 150 2.60 6.86 3.48
N HIS A 151 1.83 7.02 2.41
CA HIS A 151 2.39 7.27 1.08
C HIS A 151 3.21 8.57 1.02
N ARG A 152 2.74 9.64 1.70
CA ARG A 152 3.52 10.89 1.80
C ARG A 152 4.85 10.70 2.53
N ARG A 153 4.89 9.87 3.58
CA ARG A 153 6.13 9.53 4.30
C ARG A 153 7.05 8.64 3.47
N LEU A 154 6.50 7.64 2.77
CA LEU A 154 7.25 6.79 1.85
C LEU A 154 7.89 7.59 0.71
N ALA A 155 7.17 8.59 0.17
CA ALA A 155 7.70 9.50 -0.84
C ALA A 155 8.89 10.29 -0.27
N ARG A 156 8.72 10.98 0.87
CA ARG A 156 9.79 11.72 1.55
C ARG A 156 11.02 10.86 1.85
N ALA A 157 10.83 9.65 2.38
CA ALA A 157 11.94 8.73 2.66
C ALA A 157 12.62 8.23 1.38
N THR A 158 11.88 8.10 0.27
CA THR A 158 12.43 7.73 -1.04
C THR A 158 13.23 8.88 -1.64
N ASP A 159 12.73 10.11 -1.53
CA ASP A 159 13.44 11.32 -2.00
C ASP A 159 14.77 11.48 -1.25
N GLU A 160 14.77 11.27 0.07
CA GLU A 160 16.00 11.28 0.86
C GLU A 160 16.99 10.17 0.45
N LEU A 161 16.51 8.96 0.13
CA LEU A 161 17.38 7.91 -0.40
C LEU A 161 18.00 8.32 -1.74
N ILE A 162 17.21 8.93 -2.62
CA ILE A 162 17.69 9.42 -3.91
C ILE A 162 18.75 10.50 -3.70
N ALA A 163 18.53 11.46 -2.79
CA ALA A 163 19.49 12.50 -2.44
C ALA A 163 20.83 11.89 -1.96
N ARG A 164 20.77 10.92 -1.03
CA ARG A 164 21.97 10.22 -0.52
C ARG A 164 22.71 9.43 -1.59
N TYR A 165 21.99 8.77 -2.50
CA TYR A 165 22.63 8.04 -3.60
C TYR A 165 23.19 8.96 -4.68
N HIS A 166 22.64 10.16 -4.82
CA HIS A 166 23.22 11.16 -5.70
C HIS A 166 24.54 11.70 -5.12
N GLU A 167 24.64 11.88 -3.80
CA GLU A 167 25.87 12.27 -3.10
C GLU A 167 26.96 11.18 -3.17
N ASP A 168 26.60 9.92 -2.89
CA ASP A 168 27.51 8.77 -2.93
C ASP A 168 26.87 7.58 -3.67
N PRO A 169 27.10 7.46 -4.99
CA PRO A 169 26.51 6.41 -5.80
C PRO A 169 26.96 4.99 -5.43
N LEU A 170 28.13 4.82 -4.80
CA LEU A 170 28.67 3.51 -4.45
C LEU A 170 27.83 2.82 -3.38
N GLN A 171 27.11 3.59 -2.56
CA GLN A 171 26.19 3.07 -1.55
C GLN A 171 25.03 2.24 -2.13
N CYS A 172 24.69 2.43 -3.41
CA CYS A 172 23.72 1.60 -4.12
C CYS A 172 24.19 0.14 -4.21
N LEU A 173 25.49 -0.09 -4.36
CA LEU A 173 26.05 -1.43 -4.58
C LEU A 173 25.93 -2.32 -3.35
N VAL A 174 25.92 -1.73 -2.15
CA VAL A 174 25.72 -2.44 -0.88
C VAL A 174 24.33 -3.10 -0.79
N ALA A 175 23.35 -2.62 -1.57
CA ALA A 175 22.00 -3.20 -1.60
C ALA A 175 21.88 -4.43 -2.51
N LEU A 176 22.86 -4.71 -3.36
CA LEU A 176 22.81 -5.84 -4.28
C LEU A 176 23.15 -7.13 -3.52
N PRO A 177 22.36 -8.22 -3.71
CA PRO A 177 22.75 -9.51 -3.18
C PRO A 177 24.07 -9.92 -3.86
N LEU A 178 25.16 -9.92 -3.11
CA LEU A 178 26.40 -10.53 -3.55
C LEU A 178 26.09 -12.01 -3.76
N LYS A 179 26.16 -12.46 -5.03
CA LYS A 179 26.01 -13.87 -5.37
C LYS A 179 27.08 -14.62 -4.59
N ALA A 180 26.69 -15.25 -3.48
CA ALA A 180 27.58 -16.07 -2.68
C ALA A 180 28.22 -17.09 -3.63
N GLY A 181 29.55 -17.02 -3.75
CA GLY A 181 30.29 -17.83 -4.70
C GLY A 181 29.94 -19.30 -4.53
N ALA A 182 29.65 -19.95 -5.65
CA ALA A 182 29.72 -21.39 -5.76
C ALA A 182 31.14 -21.80 -5.34
N ALA A 183 31.25 -22.47 -4.19
CA ALA A 183 32.42 -23.21 -3.75
C ALA A 183 32.01 -24.68 -3.67
#